data_AF-A0A9D6TBF9-F1
#
_entry.id   AF-A0A9D6TBF9-F1
#
_cell.length_a   1.000
_cell.length_b   1.000
_cell.length_c   1.000
_cell.angle_alpha   90.00
_cell.angle_beta   90.00
_cell.angle_gamma   90.00
#
_symmetry.space_group_name_H-M   'P 1'
#
loop_
_entity.id
_entity.type
_entity.pdbx_description
1 polymer ?
#
loop_
_entity_poly.entity_id
_entity_poly.type
_entity_poly.pdbx_seq_one_letter_code
_entity_poly.pdbx_strand_id
1 'polypeptide(L)'
;MPYDDPDATDPQELVGVMLPAGPEAMREMAYTFAEEFARNGYGREQIVALFRNPFYSGAHGAYRALGAQAAEAIIDECVAVWGRVRIVDSEAR
;
A
#
# COMPACT_ATOMS: atom_id res chain seq x y z
N MET A 1 -9.88 -1.84 32.16
CA MET A 1 -9.17 -2.00 30.89
C MET A 1 -7.81 -2.61 31.17
N PRO A 2 -7.58 -3.87 30.82
CA PRO A 2 -6.23 -4.43 30.72
C PRO A 2 -5.38 -3.57 29.77
N TYR A 3 -4.06 -3.56 29.97
CA TYR A 3 -3.14 -2.72 29.18
C TYR A 3 -3.16 -3.02 27.67
N ASP A 4 -3.48 -4.27 27.28
CA ASP A 4 -3.46 -4.75 25.88
C ASP A 4 -4.86 -4.91 25.26
N ASP A 5 -5.90 -4.31 25.87
CA ASP A 5 -7.27 -4.42 25.36
C ASP A 5 -7.64 -3.12 24.60
N PRO A 6 -7.70 -3.15 23.25
CA PRO A 6 -8.01 -1.96 22.47
C PRO A 6 -9.45 -1.50 22.74
N ASP A 7 -9.57 -0.28 23.27
CA ASP A 7 -10.86 0.36 23.52
C ASP A 7 -11.31 1.11 22.28
N ALA A 8 -12.36 0.61 21.61
CA ALA A 8 -12.95 1.25 20.43
C ALA A 8 -13.56 2.65 20.70
N THR A 9 -13.60 3.07 21.97
CA THR A 9 -14.01 4.42 22.38
C THR A 9 -12.85 5.31 22.82
N ASP A 10 -11.60 4.85 22.68
CA ASP A 10 -10.41 5.64 23.03
C ASP A 10 -10.32 6.88 22.13
N PRO A 11 -10.47 8.11 22.67
CA PRO A 11 -10.34 9.33 21.88
C PRO A 11 -8.93 9.57 21.33
N GLN A 12 -7.92 8.83 21.81
CA GLN A 12 -6.54 8.90 21.32
C GLN A 12 -6.22 7.84 20.26
N GLU A 13 -7.19 6.99 19.88
CA GLU A 13 -7.00 6.04 18.77
C GLU A 13 -6.65 6.81 17.48
N LEU A 14 -5.57 6.39 16.81
CA LEU A 14 -5.14 6.99 15.56
C LEU A 14 -6.04 6.52 14.41
N VAL A 15 -6.97 7.38 14.01
CA VAL A 15 -7.85 7.14 12.86
C VAL A 15 -7.32 7.86 11.62
N GLY A 16 -6.89 7.11 10.63
CA GLY A 16 -6.51 7.65 9.32
C GLY A 16 -7.74 8.15 8.54
N VAL A 17 -7.70 9.40 8.07
CA VAL A 17 -8.75 9.99 7.23
C VAL A 17 -8.23 10.35 5.85
N MET A 18 -9.01 10.02 4.82
CA MET A 18 -8.70 10.41 3.44
C MET A 18 -9.22 11.82 3.18
N LEU A 19 -8.31 12.72 2.78
CA LEU A 19 -8.68 14.04 2.30
C LEU A 19 -9.00 13.99 0.79
N PRO A 20 -9.96 14.80 0.31
CA PRO A 20 -10.19 14.94 -1.13
C PRO A 20 -8.89 15.33 -1.84
N ALA A 21 -8.50 14.53 -2.82
CA ALA A 21 -7.30 14.78 -3.62
C ALA A 21 -7.63 14.68 -5.11
N GLY A 22 -6.92 15.46 -5.92
CA GLY A 22 -7.05 15.41 -7.37
C GLY A 22 -6.49 14.09 -7.94
N PRO A 23 -6.78 13.80 -9.22
CA PRO A 23 -6.28 12.60 -9.91
C PRO A 23 -4.76 12.45 -9.85
N GLU A 24 -4.02 13.57 -9.89
CA GLU A 24 -2.56 13.55 -9.81
C GLU A 24 -2.05 13.08 -8.45
N ALA A 25 -2.65 13.54 -7.36
CA ALA A 25 -2.30 13.06 -6.02
C ALA A 25 -2.57 11.56 -5.85
N MET A 26 -3.62 11.03 -6.49
CA MET A 26 -3.91 9.59 -6.49
C MET A 26 -2.86 8.80 -7.28
N ARG A 27 -2.36 9.37 -8.40
CA ARG A 27 -1.25 8.80 -9.17
C ARG A 27 0.04 8.75 -8.37
N GLU A 28 0.44 9.85 -7.74
CA GLU A 28 1.62 9.91 -6.87
C GLU A 28 1.51 8.94 -5.69
N MET A 29 0.31 8.80 -5.11
CA MET A 29 0.05 7.82 -4.07
C MET A 29 0.21 6.38 -4.58
N ALA A 30 -0.25 6.06 -5.78
CA ALA A 30 -0.04 4.75 -6.39
C ALA A 30 1.45 4.45 -6.61
N TYR A 31 2.22 5.42 -7.14
CA TYR A 31 3.68 5.27 -7.28
C TYR A 31 4.36 5.04 -5.93
N THR A 32 4.03 5.87 -4.93
CA THR A 32 4.60 5.79 -3.59
C THR A 32 4.43 4.37 -3.01
N PHE A 33 3.20 3.85 -2.99
CA PHE A 33 2.95 2.52 -2.44
C PHE A 33 3.60 1.41 -3.29
N ALA A 34 3.48 1.48 -4.63
CA ALA A 34 4.05 0.45 -5.50
C ALA A 34 5.58 0.38 -5.40
N GLU A 35 6.26 1.54 -5.35
CA GLU A 35 7.70 1.63 -5.15
C GLU A 35 8.11 1.05 -3.79
N GLU A 36 7.49 1.50 -2.70
CA GLU A 36 7.86 1.06 -1.36
C GLU A 36 7.77 -0.46 -1.22
N PHE A 37 6.68 -1.08 -1.70
CA PHE A 37 6.56 -2.54 -1.64
C PHE A 37 7.54 -3.26 -2.59
N ALA A 38 7.77 -2.73 -3.79
CA ALA A 38 8.76 -3.32 -4.70
C ALA A 38 10.17 -3.27 -4.11
N ARG A 39 10.56 -2.16 -3.46
CA ARG A 39 11.84 -2.00 -2.76
C ARG A 39 11.97 -2.92 -1.54
N ASN A 40 10.85 -3.23 -0.89
CA ASN A 40 10.78 -4.24 0.18
C ASN A 40 10.74 -5.70 -0.33
N GLY A 41 10.90 -5.92 -1.65
CA GLY A 41 11.03 -7.26 -2.24
C GLY A 41 9.70 -7.94 -2.59
N TYR A 42 8.58 -7.21 -2.61
CA TYR A 42 7.30 -7.75 -3.05
C TYR A 42 7.27 -7.85 -4.58
N GLY A 43 6.78 -8.98 -5.10
CA GLY A 43 6.55 -9.18 -6.52
C GLY A 43 5.24 -8.56 -7.01
N ARG A 44 5.11 -8.41 -8.33
CA ARG A 44 3.93 -7.82 -9.01
C ARG A 44 2.60 -8.29 -8.45
N GLU A 45 2.39 -9.61 -8.40
CA GLU A 45 1.10 -10.19 -7.98
C GLU A 45 0.76 -9.86 -6.52
N GLN A 46 1.77 -9.83 -5.65
CA GLN A 46 1.59 -9.46 -4.24
C GLN A 46 1.19 -7.98 -4.11
N ILE A 47 1.81 -7.10 -4.89
CA ILE A 47 1.49 -5.67 -4.90
C ILE A 47 0.08 -5.43 -5.47
N VAL A 48 -0.30 -6.10 -6.56
CA VAL A 48 -1.66 -6.01 -7.10
C VAL A 48 -2.70 -6.50 -6.08
N ALA A 49 -2.45 -7.60 -5.39
CA ALA A 49 -3.33 -8.10 -4.34
C ALA A 49 -3.49 -7.09 -3.20
N LEU A 50 -2.42 -6.40 -2.82
CA LEU A 50 -2.43 -5.33 -1.81
C LEU A 50 -3.32 -4.16 -2.25
N PHE A 51 -3.15 -3.67 -3.48
CA PHE A 51 -3.95 -2.57 -4.03
C PHE A 51 -5.45 -2.93 -4.16
N ARG A 52 -5.79 -4.21 -4.32
CA ARG A 52 -7.19 -4.66 -4.38
C ARG A 52 -7.83 -4.85 -3.00
N ASN A 53 -7.05 -4.88 -1.92
CA ASN A 53 -7.55 -5.16 -0.59
C ASN A 53 -7.95 -3.86 0.17
N PRO A 54 -9.22 -3.67 0.56
CA PRO A 54 -9.70 -2.48 1.27
C PRO A 54 -9.02 -2.21 2.61
N PHE A 55 -8.40 -3.23 3.23
CA PHE A 55 -7.59 -3.06 4.44
C PHE A 55 -6.46 -2.04 4.22
N TYR A 56 -5.88 -2.01 3.02
CA TYR A 56 -4.85 -1.03 2.63
C TYR A 56 -5.51 0.21 2.01
N SER A 57 -6.21 0.99 2.84
CA SER A 57 -7.09 2.08 2.42
C SER A 57 -6.46 3.07 1.42
N GLY A 58 -5.19 3.46 1.61
CA GLY A 58 -4.48 4.36 0.71
C GLY A 58 -4.24 3.76 -0.68
N ALA A 59 -3.59 2.59 -0.74
CA ALA A 59 -3.33 1.88 -2.00
C ALA A 59 -4.64 1.49 -2.71
N HIS A 60 -5.63 1.02 -1.95
CA HIS A 60 -6.95 0.69 -2.47
C HIS A 60 -7.69 1.91 -3.00
N GLY A 61 -7.63 3.04 -2.29
CA GLY A 61 -8.17 4.32 -2.74
C GLY A 61 -7.55 4.76 -4.08
N ALA A 62 -6.22 4.69 -4.18
CA ALA A 62 -5.50 4.97 -5.42
C ALA A 62 -5.96 4.06 -6.58
N TYR A 63 -6.06 2.75 -6.32
CA TYR A 63 -6.51 1.75 -7.30
C TYR A 63 -7.92 2.04 -7.82
N ARG A 64 -8.84 2.42 -6.91
CA ARG A 64 -10.23 2.76 -7.26
C ARG A 64 -10.32 4.07 -8.05
N ALA A 65 -9.52 5.08 -7.69
CA ALA A 65 -9.53 6.38 -8.34
C ALA A 65 -8.94 6.37 -9.75
N LEU A 66 -7.83 5.64 -9.94
CA LEU A 66 -7.12 5.54 -11.23
C LEU A 66 -7.70 4.46 -12.15
N GLY A 67 -8.31 3.44 -11.56
CA GLY A 67 -8.74 2.23 -12.27
C GLY A 67 -7.62 1.21 -12.44
N ALA A 68 -8.02 -0.05 -12.65
CA ALA A 68 -7.13 -1.20 -12.67
C ALA A 68 -5.98 -1.07 -13.69
N GLN A 69 -6.28 -0.65 -14.92
CA GLN A 69 -5.27 -0.58 -15.98
C GLN A 69 -4.14 0.40 -15.64
N ALA A 70 -4.48 1.61 -15.18
CA ALA A 70 -3.49 2.64 -14.86
C ALA A 70 -2.68 2.27 -13.61
N ALA A 71 -3.34 1.74 -12.58
CA ALA A 71 -2.65 1.32 -11.36
C ALA A 71 -1.73 0.12 -11.60
N GLU A 72 -2.16 -0.88 -12.37
CA GLU A 72 -1.31 -2.04 -12.68
C GLU A 72 -0.13 -1.67 -13.58
N ALA A 73 -0.26 -0.71 -14.49
CA ALA A 73 0.86 -0.19 -15.26
C ALA A 73 1.93 0.48 -14.37
N ILE A 74 1.50 1.24 -13.36
CA ILE A 74 2.41 1.84 -12.35
C ILE A 74 3.12 0.75 -11.55
N ILE A 75 2.38 -0.29 -11.12
CA ILE A 75 2.97 -1.43 -10.40
C ILE A 75 4.02 -2.13 -11.27
N ASP A 76 3.72 -2.36 -12.54
CA ASP A 76 4.64 -2.99 -13.49
C ASP A 76 5.92 -2.18 -13.66
N GLU A 77 5.81 -0.86 -13.76
CA GLU A 77 6.96 0.05 -13.82
C GLU A 77 7.81 -0.04 -12.54
N CYS A 78 7.20 0.09 -11.36
CA CYS A 78 7.91 0.03 -10.08
C CYS A 78 8.61 -1.32 -9.87
N VAL A 79 7.97 -2.45 -10.22
CA VAL A 79 8.58 -3.78 -10.12
C VAL A 79 9.74 -3.92 -11.11
N ALA A 80 9.62 -3.39 -12.32
CA ALA A 80 10.70 -3.45 -13.30
C ALA A 80 11.96 -2.68 -12.84
N VAL A 81 11.78 -1.55 -12.15
CA VAL A 81 12.86 -0.72 -11.62
C VAL A 81 13.44 -1.29 -10.32
N TRP A 82 12.59 -1.66 -9.37
CA TRP A 82 12.98 -1.94 -7.98
C TRP A 82 12.91 -3.42 -7.57
N GLY A 83 12.17 -4.25 -8.31
CA GLY A 83 11.88 -5.65 -7.96
C GLY A 83 13.06 -6.63 -8.04
N ARG A 84 14.29 -6.12 -8.19
CA ARG A 84 15.52 -6.93 -8.17
C ARG A 84 16.05 -7.16 -6.74
N VAL A 85 15.59 -6.36 -5.78
CA VAL A 85 15.99 -6.48 -4.39
C VAL A 85 15.22 -7.63 -3.76
N ARG A 86 15.93 -8.61 -3.17
CA ARG A 86 15.35 -9.68 -2.37
C ARG A 86 15.83 -9.56 -0.94
N ILE A 87 14.91 -9.25 -0.03
CA ILE A 87 15.18 -9.22 1.40
C ILE A 87 14.95 -10.63 1.95
N VAL A 88 15.94 -11.19 2.65
CA VAL A 88 15.87 -12.50 3.30
C VAL A 88 16.21 -12.31 4.76
N ASP A 89 15.28 -12.71 5.63
CA ASP A 89 15.55 -12.79 7.07
C ASP A 89 16.25 -14.12 7.38
N SER A 90 17.47 -14.03 7.91
CA SER A 90 18.27 -15.20 8.29
C SER A 90 17.92 -15.79 9.66
N GLU A 91 17.16 -15.06 10.48
CA GLU A 91 16.84 -15.44 11.87
C GLU A 91 15.39 -15.91 12.06
N ALA A 92 14.55 -15.87 11.01
CA ALA A 92 13.23 -16.50 11.01
C ALA A 92 13.36 -18.03 10.90
N ARG A 93 13.78 -18.68 12.00
CA ARG A 93 13.71 -20.14 12.21
C ARG A 93 13.00 -20.46 13.51
#